data_AF-A0A9P1HM89-F1
#
_entry.id   AF-A0A9P1HM89-F1
#
_cell.length_a   1.000
_cell.length_b   1.000
_cell.length_c   1.000
_cell.angle_alpha   90.00
_cell.angle_beta   90.00
_cell.angle_gamma   90.00
#
_symmetry.space_group_name_H-M   'P 1'
#
loop_
_entity.id
_entity.type
_entity.pdbx_description
1 polymer ?
#
loop_
_entity_poly.entity_id
_entity_poly.type
_entity_poly.pdbx_seq_one_letter_code
_entity_poly.pdbx_strand_id
1 'polypeptide(L)'
;MPYLLISTQIRLECGPTFVGDGASDPTLMEKLEASPTKQLGNEYMEYVTQLPPRIVLNRLESDGWKVVQNATLIKIAAGTFLAGSTGLYLAQKHVQKKVRSLPHYSESLRIVSEHETALSAIGAPIKVGAVDLADNRHNYVGKLKSQLRIPITGSLDCGHMDVMAVRTSEQSPFYTAKIRLDLQNGIVTIYDTKDWKDVDDSLASD
;
A
#
# COMPACT_ATOMS: atom_id res chain seq x y z
N MET A 1 -21.75 -27.10 27.81
CA MET A 1 -20.89 -26.33 26.88
C MET A 1 -21.37 -26.61 25.46
N PRO A 2 -22.03 -25.66 24.76
CA PRO A 2 -22.69 -25.94 23.46
C PRO A 2 -21.76 -25.85 22.25
N TYR A 3 -20.60 -25.19 22.38
CA TYR A 3 -19.61 -25.01 21.32
C TYR A 3 -18.24 -25.46 21.82
N LEU A 4 -17.43 -25.98 20.90
CA LEU A 4 -16.07 -26.42 21.16
C LEU A 4 -15.17 -25.94 20.01
N LEU A 5 -14.00 -25.41 20.36
CA LEU A 5 -12.97 -25.07 19.39
C LEU A 5 -11.78 -25.99 19.62
N ILE A 6 -11.41 -26.73 18.58
CA ILE A 6 -10.20 -27.54 18.57
C ILE A 6 -9.20 -26.97 17.56
N SER A 7 -7.92 -27.10 17.85
CA SER A 7 -6.87 -26.70 16.91
C SER A 7 -5.72 -27.71 16.95
N THR A 8 -4.94 -27.75 15.88
CA THR A 8 -3.71 -28.54 15.82
C THR A 8 -2.64 -27.73 15.12
N GLN A 9 -1.38 -28.09 15.35
CA GLN A 9 -0.24 -27.39 14.77
C GLN A 9 0.29 -28.14 13.55
N ILE A 10 0.51 -27.39 12.47
CA ILE A 10 1.32 -27.75 11.27
C ILE A 10 0.77 -28.92 10.43
N ARG A 11 0.59 -30.11 11.00
CA ARG A 11 0.24 -31.37 10.31
C ARG A 11 -1.04 -31.95 10.89
N LEU A 12 -1.91 -32.48 10.03
CA LEU A 12 -3.19 -33.08 10.45
C LEU A 12 -3.06 -34.57 10.80
N GLU A 13 -1.98 -35.20 10.32
CA GLU A 13 -1.71 -36.63 10.47
C GLU A 13 -1.19 -37.01 11.87
N CYS A 14 -0.67 -36.05 12.64
CA CYS A 14 -0.07 -36.27 13.95
C CYS A 14 -0.64 -35.28 14.98
N GLY A 15 -0.64 -35.68 16.25
CA GLY A 15 -0.87 -34.74 17.36
C GLY A 15 0.33 -33.81 17.58
N PRO A 16 0.23 -32.85 18.53
CA PRO A 16 -0.88 -32.71 19.49
C PRO A 16 -2.09 -31.93 18.93
N THR A 17 -3.26 -32.21 19.51
CA THR A 17 -4.49 -31.44 19.29
C THR A 17 -4.86 -30.71 20.58
N PHE A 18 -5.08 -29.39 20.47
CA PHE A 18 -5.59 -28.53 21.53
C PHE A 18 -7.11 -28.61 21.51
N VAL A 19 -7.72 -28.97 22.64
CA VAL A 19 -9.15 -29.31 22.72
C VAL A 19 -9.94 -28.48 23.73
N GLY A 20 -9.30 -27.56 24.45
CA GLY A 20 -9.99 -26.72 25.41
C GLY A 20 -9.06 -25.77 26.16
N ASP A 21 -9.67 -24.97 27.02
CA ASP A 21 -9.07 -23.99 27.92
C ASP A 21 -9.36 -24.33 29.39
N GLY A 22 -8.88 -23.51 30.33
CA GLY A 22 -9.11 -23.70 31.77
C GLY A 22 -10.58 -23.70 32.22
N ALA A 23 -11.53 -23.25 31.39
CA ALA A 23 -12.97 -23.24 31.71
C ALA A 23 -13.74 -24.39 31.03
N SER A 24 -13.04 -25.26 30.30
CA SER A 24 -13.63 -26.38 29.57
C SER A 24 -14.11 -27.49 30.52
N ASP A 25 -15.17 -28.22 30.12
CA ASP A 25 -15.77 -29.29 30.93
C ASP A 25 -14.75 -30.42 31.20
N PRO A 26 -14.36 -30.65 32.47
CA PRO A 26 -13.35 -31.67 32.82
C PRO A 26 -13.73 -33.08 32.37
N THR A 27 -15.02 -33.42 32.41
CA THR A 27 -15.54 -34.73 32.02
C THR A 27 -15.33 -34.98 30.52
N LEU A 28 -15.51 -33.94 29.72
CA LEU A 28 -15.27 -33.99 28.28
C LEU A 28 -13.77 -34.06 27.98
N MET A 29 -12.94 -33.28 28.69
CA MET A 29 -11.48 -33.29 28.51
C MET A 29 -10.89 -34.67 28.83
N GLU A 30 -11.39 -35.34 29.88
CA GLU A 30 -10.98 -36.70 30.25
C GLU A 30 -11.32 -37.72 29.14
N LYS A 31 -12.53 -37.67 28.56
CA LYS A 31 -12.92 -38.52 27.42
C LYS A 31 -12.02 -38.33 26.19
N LEU A 32 -11.48 -37.12 26.01
CA LEU A 32 -10.57 -36.79 24.90
C LEU A 32 -9.11 -37.15 25.19
N GLU A 33 -8.81 -37.78 26.32
CA GLU A 33 -7.44 -38.06 26.80
C GLU A 33 -6.59 -36.78 26.83
N ALA A 34 -7.21 -35.66 27.20
CA ALA A 34 -6.56 -34.37 27.22
C ALA A 34 -5.95 -34.09 28.59
N SER A 35 -4.68 -33.69 28.58
CA SER A 35 -3.95 -33.25 29.76
C SER A 35 -3.88 -31.73 29.80
N PRO A 36 -4.10 -31.10 30.96
CA PRO A 36 -3.91 -29.68 31.08
C PRO A 36 -2.42 -29.34 31.01
N THR A 37 -2.09 -28.37 30.18
CA THR A 37 -0.73 -27.89 29.95
C THR A 37 -0.72 -26.37 30.04
N LYS A 38 0.36 -25.81 30.60
CA LYS A 38 0.64 -24.38 30.53
C LYS A 38 1.96 -24.22 29.79
N GLN A 39 1.89 -23.72 28.55
CA GLN A 39 3.11 -23.45 27.78
C GLN A 39 3.87 -22.27 28.39
N LEU A 40 5.20 -22.35 28.35
CA LEU A 40 6.06 -21.28 28.84
C LEU A 40 5.80 -20.00 28.02
N GLY A 41 5.45 -18.92 28.70
CA GLY A 41 5.09 -17.63 28.06
C GLY A 41 3.59 -17.38 27.98
N ASN A 42 2.75 -18.38 28.22
CA ASN A 42 1.30 -18.21 28.26
C ASN A 42 0.83 -18.01 29.70
N GLU A 43 -0.04 -17.05 29.95
CA GLU A 43 -0.67 -16.85 31.26
C GLU A 43 -1.83 -17.81 31.52
N TYR A 44 -2.37 -18.41 30.45
CA TYR A 44 -3.55 -19.27 30.44
C TYR A 44 -3.20 -20.76 30.34
N MET A 45 -4.18 -21.61 30.70
CA MET A 45 -4.09 -23.06 30.73
C MET A 45 -4.89 -23.65 29.56
N GLU A 46 -4.34 -24.68 28.91
CA GLU A 46 -4.94 -25.31 27.74
C GLU A 46 -4.98 -26.83 27.92
N TYR A 47 -6.02 -27.47 27.40
CA TYR A 47 -6.11 -28.92 27.35
C TYR A 47 -5.54 -29.45 26.03
N VAL A 48 -4.57 -30.35 26.13
CA VAL A 48 -3.84 -30.91 25.00
C VAL A 48 -3.92 -32.43 25.04
N THR A 49 -4.31 -33.03 23.92
CA THR A 49 -4.26 -34.48 23.68
C THR A 49 -3.20 -34.81 22.63
N GLN A 50 -2.55 -35.96 22.76
CA GLN A 50 -1.57 -36.43 21.77
C GLN A 50 -2.23 -37.04 20.53
N LEU A 51 -3.56 -37.20 20.56
CA LEU A 51 -4.31 -37.73 19.45
C LEU A 51 -4.31 -36.77 18.25
N PRO A 52 -4.23 -37.29 17.01
CA PRO A 52 -4.46 -36.49 15.81
C PRO A 52 -5.89 -35.91 15.79
N PRO A 53 -6.10 -34.74 15.17
CA PRO A 53 -7.41 -34.06 15.16
C PRO A 53 -8.52 -34.92 14.57
N ARG A 54 -8.23 -35.81 13.61
CA ARG A 54 -9.20 -36.76 13.06
C ARG A 54 -9.78 -37.71 14.11
N ILE A 55 -8.93 -38.20 15.03
CA ILE A 55 -9.37 -39.11 16.08
C ILE A 55 -10.19 -38.36 17.12
N VAL A 56 -9.77 -37.14 17.46
CA VAL A 56 -10.51 -36.25 18.36
C VAL A 56 -11.91 -35.96 17.81
N LEU A 57 -12.02 -35.61 16.53
CA LEU A 57 -13.30 -35.35 15.87
C LEU A 57 -14.23 -36.57 15.89
N ASN A 58 -13.72 -37.78 15.64
CA ASN A 58 -14.51 -39.01 15.72
C ASN A 58 -15.08 -39.25 17.14
N ARG A 59 -14.28 -38.96 18.18
CA ARG A 59 -14.74 -39.07 19.58
C ARG A 59 -15.81 -38.05 19.89
N LEU A 60 -15.62 -36.81 19.46
CA LEU A 60 -16.63 -35.77 19.60
C LEU A 60 -17.93 -36.14 18.89
N GLU A 61 -17.86 -36.67 17.67
CA GLU A 61 -19.06 -37.15 16.95
C GLU A 61 -19.81 -38.25 17.71
N SER A 62 -19.09 -39.18 18.36
CA SER A 62 -19.71 -40.22 19.19
C SER A 62 -20.45 -39.67 20.42
N ASP A 63 -20.05 -38.50 20.92
CA ASP A 63 -20.68 -37.77 22.02
C ASP A 63 -21.77 -36.79 21.51
N GLY A 64 -22.09 -36.83 20.21
CA GLY A 64 -23.18 -36.08 19.58
C GLY A 64 -22.78 -34.73 18.98
N TRP A 65 -21.49 -34.39 18.95
CA TRP A 65 -21.01 -33.14 18.39
C TRP A 65 -20.98 -33.17 16.85
N LYS A 66 -21.15 -32.01 16.22
CA LYS A 66 -21.02 -31.85 14.77
C LYS A 66 -20.06 -30.71 14.43
N VAL A 67 -19.27 -30.91 13.38
CA VAL A 67 -18.39 -29.87 12.85
C VAL A 67 -19.24 -28.76 12.23
N VAL A 68 -19.17 -27.56 12.80
CA VAL A 68 -19.88 -26.38 12.29
C VAL A 68 -19.08 -25.68 11.19
N GLN A 69 -17.78 -25.46 11.42
CA GLN A 69 -16.93 -24.71 10.49
C GLN A 69 -15.45 -25.09 10.63
N ASN A 70 -14.77 -25.23 9.49
CA ASN A 70 -13.32 -25.30 9.41
C ASN A 70 -12.79 -23.95 8.88
N ALA A 71 -12.24 -23.11 9.76
CA ALA A 71 -11.61 -21.85 9.40
C ALA A 71 -10.10 -22.04 9.28
N THR A 72 -9.58 -22.16 8.06
CA THR A 72 -8.13 -21.98 7.85
C THR A 72 -7.82 -20.49 7.84
N LEU A 73 -6.83 -20.06 8.62
CA LEU A 73 -6.35 -18.67 8.68
C LEU A 73 -6.07 -18.09 7.28
N ILE A 74 -5.64 -18.94 6.35
CA ILE A 74 -5.40 -18.62 4.94
C ILE A 74 -6.64 -18.05 4.23
N LYS A 75 -7.86 -18.55 4.50
CA LYS A 75 -9.08 -18.08 3.83
C LYS A 75 -9.42 -16.63 4.23
N ILE A 76 -9.22 -16.31 5.50
CA ILE A 76 -9.45 -14.94 6.01
C ILE A 76 -8.36 -14.01 5.49
N ALA A 77 -7.09 -14.42 5.58
CA ALA A 77 -5.94 -13.63 5.13
C ALA A 77 -5.96 -13.35 3.62
N ALA A 78 -6.35 -14.33 2.79
CA ALA A 78 -6.44 -14.14 1.35
C ALA A 78 -7.54 -13.15 0.96
N GLY A 79 -8.71 -13.22 1.61
CA GLY A 79 -9.82 -12.30 1.37
C GLY A 79 -9.48 -10.87 1.75
N THR A 80 -8.90 -10.65 2.93
CA THR A 80 -8.49 -9.31 3.39
C THR A 80 -7.37 -8.73 2.55
N PHE A 81 -6.40 -9.55 2.12
CA PHE A 81 -5.31 -9.11 1.25
C PHE A 81 -5.82 -8.60 -0.09
N LEU A 82 -6.67 -9.38 -0.79
CA LEU A 82 -7.20 -9.00 -2.11
C LEU A 82 -8.06 -7.72 -2.05
N ALA A 83 -8.92 -7.61 -1.05
CA ALA A 83 -9.75 -6.42 -0.86
C ALA A 83 -8.89 -5.19 -0.53
N GLY A 84 -7.92 -5.34 0.38
CA GLY A 84 -7.00 -4.27 0.78
C GLY A 84 -6.13 -3.78 -0.37
N SER A 85 -5.50 -4.70 -1.12
CA SER A 85 -4.64 -4.34 -2.26
C SER A 85 -5.42 -3.65 -3.37
N THR A 86 -6.65 -4.11 -3.64
CA THR A 86 -7.54 -3.48 -4.63
C THR A 86 -7.95 -2.07 -4.20
N GLY A 87 -8.32 -1.88 -2.93
CA GLY A 87 -8.64 -0.57 -2.38
C GLY A 87 -7.49 0.42 -2.51
N LEU A 88 -6.27 -0.01 -2.15
CA LEU A 88 -5.07 0.82 -2.27
C LEU A 88 -4.77 1.19 -3.73
N TYR A 89 -4.86 0.23 -4.65
CA TYR A 89 -4.68 0.48 -6.08
C TYR A 89 -5.70 1.50 -6.63
N LEU A 90 -6.98 1.36 -6.28
CA LEU A 90 -8.01 2.29 -6.70
C LEU A 90 -7.80 3.70 -6.14
N ALA A 91 -7.39 3.81 -4.87
CA ALA A 91 -7.05 5.10 -4.26
C ALA A 91 -5.88 5.77 -4.98
N GLN A 92 -4.79 5.03 -5.24
CA GLN A 92 -3.66 5.54 -6.03
C GLN A 92 -4.09 6.00 -7.42
N LYS A 93 -4.90 5.19 -8.13
CA LYS A 93 -5.41 5.54 -9.47
C LYS A 93 -6.30 6.78 -9.45
N HIS A 94 -7.12 6.95 -8.40
CA HIS A 94 -7.95 8.13 -8.22
C HIS A 94 -7.11 9.40 -8.02
N VAL A 95 -6.09 9.35 -7.15
CA VAL A 95 -5.19 10.49 -6.92
C VAL A 95 -4.40 10.85 -8.19
N GLN A 96 -3.89 9.85 -8.92
CA GLN A 96 -3.23 10.07 -10.21
C GLN A 96 -4.15 10.76 -11.23
N LYS A 97 -5.43 10.35 -11.31
CA LYS A 97 -6.41 11.00 -12.18
C LYS A 97 -6.63 12.46 -11.78
N LYS A 98 -6.67 12.76 -10.47
CA LYS A 98 -6.79 14.13 -9.95
C LYS A 98 -5.58 14.99 -10.32
N VAL A 99 -4.36 14.46 -10.14
CA VAL A 99 -3.12 15.14 -10.54
C VAL A 99 -3.13 15.45 -12.04
N ARG A 100 -3.49 14.49 -12.88
CA ARG A 100 -3.58 14.68 -14.34
C ARG A 100 -4.68 15.67 -14.78
N SER A 101 -5.67 15.91 -13.93
CA SER A 101 -6.73 16.89 -14.19
C SER A 101 -6.38 18.32 -13.77
N LEU A 102 -5.21 18.54 -13.15
CA LEU A 102 -4.78 19.88 -12.74
C LEU A 102 -4.48 20.76 -13.97
N PRO A 103 -4.87 22.05 -13.98
CA PRO A 103 -4.65 22.91 -15.14
C PRO A 103 -3.19 23.06 -15.56
N HIS A 104 -2.29 23.23 -14.58
CA HIS A 104 -0.84 23.32 -14.82
C HIS A 104 -0.23 22.00 -15.31
N TYR A 105 -0.87 20.85 -15.04
CA TYR A 105 -0.41 19.57 -15.58
C TYR A 105 -0.62 19.53 -17.11
N SER A 106 -1.82 19.81 -17.60
CA SER A 106 -2.07 19.83 -19.04
C SER A 106 -1.39 21.01 -19.76
N GLU A 107 -1.33 22.17 -19.12
CA GLU A 107 -0.64 23.34 -19.64
C GLU A 107 0.87 23.09 -19.82
N SER A 108 1.53 22.51 -18.82
CA SER A 108 2.96 22.19 -18.92
C SER A 108 3.25 21.22 -20.06
N LEU A 109 2.44 20.16 -20.24
CA LEU A 109 2.61 19.23 -21.35
C LEU A 109 2.46 19.89 -22.72
N ARG A 110 1.53 20.85 -22.83
CA ARG A 110 1.37 21.65 -24.06
C ARG A 110 2.63 22.49 -24.32
N ILE A 111 3.10 23.23 -23.32
CA ILE A 111 4.31 24.07 -23.42
C ILE A 111 5.51 23.21 -23.85
N VAL A 112 5.72 22.05 -23.22
CA VAL A 112 6.84 21.15 -23.52
C VAL A 112 6.74 20.56 -24.94
N SER A 113 5.54 20.24 -25.41
CA SER A 113 5.33 19.69 -26.75
C SER A 113 5.58 20.70 -27.88
N GLU A 114 5.43 22.00 -27.59
CA GLU A 114 5.61 23.10 -28.56
C GLU A 114 7.04 23.67 -28.51
N HIS A 115 7.81 23.41 -27.45
CA HIS A 115 9.11 24.04 -27.24
C HIS A 115 10.27 23.30 -27.92
N GLU A 116 10.96 23.97 -28.85
CA GLU A 116 12.06 23.38 -29.65
C GLU A 116 13.21 22.83 -28.78
N THR A 117 13.61 23.57 -27.73
CA THR A 117 14.62 23.10 -26.77
C THR A 117 14.23 21.80 -26.07
N ALA A 118 12.95 21.63 -25.71
CA ALA A 118 12.48 20.42 -25.05
C ALA A 118 12.47 19.22 -26.02
N LEU A 119 12.01 19.46 -27.25
CA LEU A 119 12.01 18.44 -28.31
C LEU A 119 13.44 18.00 -28.69
N SER A 120 14.37 18.95 -28.75
CA SER A 120 15.78 18.66 -29.06
C SER A 120 16.51 17.96 -27.91
N ALA A 121 16.13 18.23 -26.67
CA ALA A 121 16.74 17.62 -25.49
C ALA A 121 16.19 16.21 -25.19
N ILE A 122 14.86 16.03 -25.24
CA ILE A 122 14.21 14.77 -24.85
C ILE A 122 13.99 13.85 -26.07
N GLY A 123 13.69 14.42 -27.24
CA GLY A 123 13.31 13.69 -28.45
C GLY A 123 11.83 13.32 -28.49
N ALA A 124 11.23 13.38 -29.69
CA ALA A 124 9.85 12.93 -29.92
C ALA A 124 9.79 11.41 -30.17
N PRO A 125 8.73 10.70 -29.77
CA PRO A 125 7.56 11.19 -29.03
C PRO A 125 7.82 11.27 -27.51
N ILE A 126 7.27 12.31 -26.86
CA ILE A 126 7.36 12.46 -25.40
C ILE A 126 6.29 11.60 -24.73
N LYS A 127 6.73 10.63 -23.93
CA LYS A 127 5.89 9.81 -23.07
C LYS A 127 5.95 10.31 -21.64
N VAL A 128 4.81 10.28 -20.96
CA VAL A 128 4.66 10.79 -19.60
C VAL A 128 4.27 9.65 -18.67
N GLY A 129 5.01 9.50 -17.57
CA GLY A 129 4.77 8.47 -16.56
C GLY A 129 3.76 8.88 -15.49
N ALA A 130 3.77 8.13 -14.38
CA ALA A 130 2.96 8.42 -13.20
C ALA A 130 3.78 9.26 -12.22
N VAL A 131 3.15 10.27 -11.61
CA VAL A 131 3.81 11.10 -10.59
C VAL A 131 4.04 10.27 -9.33
N ASP A 132 5.21 10.36 -8.72
CA ASP A 132 5.44 9.70 -7.44
C ASP A 132 4.68 10.43 -6.32
N LEU A 133 3.62 9.80 -5.84
CA LEU A 133 2.75 10.36 -4.79
C LEU A 133 3.38 10.28 -3.39
N ALA A 134 4.44 9.49 -3.20
CA ALA A 134 5.14 9.38 -1.94
C ALA A 134 6.20 10.49 -1.76
N ASP A 135 6.68 11.08 -2.87
CA ASP A 135 7.64 12.18 -2.84
C ASP A 135 6.96 13.52 -2.54
N ASN A 136 6.72 13.77 -1.26
CA ASN A 136 6.15 15.03 -0.79
C ASN A 136 7.14 16.22 -0.83
N ARG A 137 8.41 16.00 -1.19
CA ARG A 137 9.41 17.07 -1.29
C ARG A 137 9.30 17.79 -2.63
N HIS A 138 9.11 17.02 -3.71
CA HIS A 138 8.98 17.56 -5.06
C HIS A 138 7.55 17.51 -5.61
N ASN A 139 6.65 16.74 -4.99
CA ASN A 139 5.24 16.68 -5.37
C ASN A 139 4.34 17.19 -4.25
N TYR A 140 3.84 18.42 -4.41
CA TYR A 140 2.87 18.99 -3.48
C TYR A 140 1.95 19.98 -4.19
N VAL A 141 0.70 20.03 -3.72
CA VAL A 141 -0.28 21.05 -4.12
C VAL A 141 -0.66 21.84 -2.88
N GLY A 142 -0.04 23.01 -2.70
CA GLY A 142 -0.28 23.89 -1.56
C GLY A 142 -1.42 24.88 -1.80
N LYS A 143 -1.53 25.87 -0.91
CA LYS A 143 -2.56 26.91 -1.00
C LYS A 143 -2.34 27.90 -2.13
N LEU A 144 -1.10 28.30 -2.39
CA LEU A 144 -0.77 29.31 -3.42
C LEU A 144 0.30 28.82 -4.41
N LYS A 145 1.04 27.78 -4.05
CA LYS A 145 2.11 27.18 -4.85
C LYS A 145 1.85 25.68 -5.02
N SER A 146 2.22 25.15 -6.16
CA SER A 146 2.16 23.73 -6.51
C SER A 146 3.45 23.35 -7.22
N GLN A 147 4.01 22.19 -6.90
CA GLN A 147 5.13 21.60 -7.61
C GLN A 147 4.77 20.15 -7.96
N LEU A 148 4.98 19.78 -9.22
CA LEU A 148 4.79 18.42 -9.70
C LEU A 148 6.03 17.98 -10.48
N ARG A 149 6.69 16.95 -9.98
CA ARG A 149 7.77 16.20 -10.64
C ARG A 149 7.17 15.07 -11.46
N ILE A 150 7.15 15.26 -12.77
CA ILE A 150 6.50 14.35 -13.72
C ILE A 150 7.59 13.59 -14.48
N PRO A 151 7.63 12.25 -14.41
CA PRO A 151 8.60 11.48 -15.19
C PRO A 151 8.26 11.56 -16.68
N ILE A 152 9.28 11.83 -17.48
CA ILE A 152 9.20 12.00 -18.93
C ILE A 152 10.24 11.14 -19.64
N THR A 153 9.90 10.68 -20.83
CA THR A 153 10.80 9.84 -21.64
C THR A 153 10.59 10.18 -23.11
N GLY A 154 11.68 10.45 -23.82
CA GLY A 154 11.68 10.60 -25.27
C GLY A 154 12.59 9.60 -25.95
N SER A 155 12.90 9.89 -27.21
CA SER A 155 13.78 9.07 -28.05
C SER A 155 15.27 9.34 -27.83
N LEU A 156 15.62 10.50 -27.27
CA LEU A 156 17.01 10.92 -27.03
C LEU A 156 17.40 10.83 -25.55
N ASP A 157 16.53 11.29 -24.65
CA ASP A 157 16.83 11.33 -23.21
C ASP A 157 15.56 11.03 -22.38
N CYS A 158 15.75 10.76 -21.10
CA CYS A 158 14.69 10.55 -20.14
C CYS A 158 15.04 11.19 -18.78
N GLY A 159 14.02 11.41 -17.96
CA GLY A 159 14.24 12.04 -16.66
C GLY A 159 12.94 12.56 -16.09
N HIS A 160 13.02 13.72 -15.47
CA HIS A 160 11.91 14.35 -14.78
C HIS A 160 11.65 15.75 -15.32
N MET A 161 10.40 16.13 -15.35
CA MET A 161 9.94 17.47 -15.62
C MET A 161 9.34 18.03 -14.33
N ASP A 162 10.02 19.01 -13.76
CA ASP A 162 9.52 19.75 -12.61
C ASP A 162 8.66 20.91 -13.12
N VAL A 163 7.37 20.85 -12.75
CA VAL A 163 6.36 21.84 -13.09
C VAL A 163 6.02 22.62 -11.83
N MET A 164 6.43 23.89 -11.82
CA MET A 164 6.16 24.82 -10.74
C MET A 164 5.03 25.76 -11.15
N ALA A 165 3.99 25.79 -10.34
CA ALA A 165 2.77 26.53 -10.61
C ALA A 165 2.38 27.41 -9.43
N VAL A 166 1.82 28.57 -9.73
CA VAL A 166 1.35 29.52 -8.72
C VAL A 166 -0.09 29.94 -9.01
N ARG A 167 -0.75 30.51 -8.00
CA ARG A 167 -2.07 31.11 -8.13
C ARG A 167 -2.21 32.28 -7.17
N THR A 168 -3.07 33.23 -7.54
CA THR A 168 -3.26 34.47 -6.78
C THR A 168 -4.11 34.24 -5.52
N SER A 169 -5.12 33.38 -5.59
CA SER A 169 -6.01 33.03 -4.48
C SER A 169 -6.40 31.55 -4.48
N GLU A 170 -6.96 31.07 -3.37
CA GLU A 170 -7.40 29.66 -3.27
C GLU A 170 -8.53 29.30 -4.25
N GLN A 171 -9.30 30.29 -4.72
CA GLN A 171 -10.37 30.10 -5.70
C GLN A 171 -9.89 30.22 -7.16
N SER A 172 -8.74 30.86 -7.41
CA SER A 172 -8.19 30.97 -8.76
C SER A 172 -7.53 29.65 -9.22
N PRO A 173 -7.58 29.32 -10.52
CA PRO A 173 -6.84 28.18 -11.05
C PRO A 173 -5.32 28.42 -10.94
N PHE A 174 -4.57 27.33 -10.78
CA PHE A 174 -3.12 27.36 -10.93
C PHE A 174 -2.75 27.59 -12.39
N TYR A 175 -1.75 28.44 -12.62
CA TYR A 175 -1.07 28.57 -13.91
C TYR A 175 0.40 28.17 -13.74
N THR A 176 0.99 27.68 -14.83
CA THR A 176 2.37 27.25 -14.87
C THR A 176 3.28 28.48 -14.82
N ALA A 177 4.18 28.54 -13.84
CA ALA A 177 5.13 29.63 -13.66
C ALA A 177 6.52 29.27 -14.18
N LYS A 178 6.98 28.03 -13.96
CA LYS A 178 8.31 27.58 -14.37
C LYS A 178 8.31 26.10 -14.69
N ILE A 179 9.01 25.70 -15.75
CA ILE A 179 9.22 24.31 -16.14
C ILE A 179 10.70 24.04 -16.28
N ARG A 180 11.17 23.03 -15.54
CA ARG A 180 12.56 22.56 -15.56
C ARG A 180 12.59 21.09 -15.96
N LEU A 181 13.49 20.75 -16.87
CA LEU A 181 13.79 19.39 -17.29
C LEU A 181 15.06 18.94 -16.58
N ASP A 182 14.94 17.92 -15.74
CA ASP A 182 16.04 17.23 -15.07
C ASP A 182 16.29 15.92 -15.83
N LEU A 183 17.17 16.01 -16.83
CA LEU A 183 17.52 14.92 -17.74
C LEU A 183 18.86 14.29 -17.33
N GLN A 184 19.19 13.12 -17.88
CA GLN A 184 20.46 12.45 -17.55
C GLN A 184 21.68 13.30 -17.92
N ASN A 185 21.59 14.04 -19.03
CA ASN A 185 22.69 14.84 -19.56
C ASN A 185 22.71 16.28 -19.02
N GLY A 186 21.82 16.63 -18.08
CA GLY A 186 21.81 17.91 -17.39
C GLY A 186 20.43 18.50 -17.18
N ILE A 187 20.41 19.67 -16.56
CA ILE A 187 19.20 20.39 -16.19
C ILE A 187 18.97 21.54 -17.17
N VAL A 188 17.77 21.62 -17.75
CA VAL A 188 17.38 22.64 -18.72
C VAL A 188 16.09 23.32 -18.27
N THR A 189 16.08 24.65 -18.17
CA THR A 189 14.84 25.42 -17.94
C THR A 189 14.27 25.84 -19.29
N ILE A 190 13.03 25.44 -19.58
CA ILE A 190 12.39 25.69 -20.89
C ILE A 190 11.27 26.75 -20.79
N TYR A 191 10.82 27.09 -19.59
CA TYR A 191 9.77 28.07 -19.40
C TYR A 191 9.93 28.72 -18.02
N ASP A 192 9.89 30.05 -17.95
CA ASP A 192 9.97 30.80 -16.69
C ASP A 192 9.29 32.18 -16.83
N THR A 193 8.19 32.39 -16.08
CA THR A 193 7.49 33.68 -15.98
C THR A 193 8.07 34.59 -14.92
N LYS A 194 9.04 34.10 -14.12
CA LYS A 194 9.63 34.74 -12.93
C LYS A 194 8.69 34.88 -11.72
N ASP A 195 7.48 34.34 -11.79
CA ASP A 195 6.54 34.34 -10.67
C ASP A 195 6.88 33.27 -9.62
N TRP A 196 7.67 32.27 -10.01
CA TRP A 196 8.19 31.27 -9.09
C TRP A 196 9.49 31.77 -8.43
N LYS A 197 9.39 32.15 -7.16
CA LYS A 197 10.56 32.42 -6.32
C LYS A 197 11.11 31.10 -5.80
N ASP A 198 12.29 30.73 -6.28
CA ASP A 198 13.10 29.64 -5.72
C ASP A 198 13.35 29.94 -4.23
N VAL A 199 13.18 28.94 -3.37
CA VAL A 199 13.53 29.07 -1.94
C VAL A 199 15.06 29.00 -1.89
N ASP A 200 15.69 30.16 -1.75
CA ASP A 200 17.12 30.41 -1.54
C ASP A 200 18.04 29.18 -1.46
N ASP A 201 19.00 29.10 -2.39
CA ASP A 201 20.26 28.33 -2.30
C ASP A 201 21.18 28.83 -1.15
N SER A 202 20.70 29.70 -0.26
CA SER A 202 21.48 30.36 0.79
C SER A 202 21.62 29.56 2.10
N LEU A 203 21.35 28.25 2.09
CA LEU A 203 21.52 27.36 3.26
C LEU A 203 22.36 26.11 2.96
N ALA A 204 23.06 26.07 1.83
CA ALA A 204 24.01 24.99 1.49
C ALA A 204 25.49 25.37 1.70
N SER A 205 25.76 26.50 2.35
CA SER A 205 27.10 26.91 2.78
C SER A 205 27.04 27.44 4.21
N ASP A 206 27.04 26.53 5.17
CA ASP A 206 27.59 26.69 6.53
C ASP A 206 27.85 25.30 7.13
#